data_AF-A0A1G3J952-F1
#
_entry.id   AF-A0A1G3J952-F1
#
_cell.length_a   1.000
_cell.length_b   1.000
_cell.length_c   1.000
_cell.angle_alpha   90.00
_cell.angle_beta   90.00
_cell.angle_gamma   90.00
#
_symmetry.space_group_name_H-M   'P 1'
#
loop_
_entity.id
_entity.type
_entity.pdbx_description
1 polymer ?
#
loop_
_entity_poly.entity_id
_entity_poly.type
_entity_poly.pdbx_seq_one_letter_code
_entity_poly.pdbx_strand_id
1 'polypeptide(L)'
;MQNEKRKWQMAFRRFVLENAPSEQYAAYFGLCRTDLRNWFEAQFSNGLSWENFGKAWQFEHIIPVTWFDTTSEEELKACWNYLNIRVSPTDGLGGSSDLLFAKKYFEEVYEKTAFRGCIYYIKKVESIINEQFVSPPSNLFDFIQTNQLALDAIPSFSHQEYQQYLETESAKSVLTEREILKKFG
;
A
#
# COMPACT_ATOMS: atom_id res chain seq x y z
N MET A 1 5.13 -6.14 22.23
CA MET A 1 4.77 -5.37 21.01
C MET A 1 3.36 -4.76 21.06
N GLN A 2 2.26 -5.52 21.17
CA GLN A 2 0.91 -4.95 21.08
C GLN A 2 0.54 -3.98 22.22
N ASN A 3 1.00 -4.25 23.45
CA ASN A 3 0.82 -3.35 24.60
C ASN A 3 1.62 -2.05 24.45
N GLU A 4 2.83 -2.11 23.89
CA GLU A 4 3.66 -0.92 23.64
C GLU A 4 3.04 -0.03 22.57
N LYS A 5 2.63 -0.60 21.43
CA LYS A 5 1.92 0.15 20.38
C LYS A 5 0.73 0.93 20.94
N ARG A 6 -0.08 0.31 21.81
CA ARG A 6 -1.23 0.97 22.45
C ARG A 6 -0.80 2.16 23.33
N LYS A 7 0.28 2.02 24.09
CA LYS A 7 0.83 3.13 24.90
C LYS A 7 1.22 4.32 24.02
N TRP A 8 1.94 4.07 22.93
CA TRP A 8 2.32 5.12 21.97
C TRP A 8 1.10 5.80 21.33
N GLN A 9 0.11 5.02 20.90
CA GLN A 9 -1.14 5.56 20.35
C GLN A 9 -1.88 6.45 21.36
N MET A 10 -1.97 6.00 22.62
CA MET A 10 -2.57 6.78 23.69
C MET A 10 -1.77 8.06 23.95
N ALA A 11 -0.45 7.96 24.10
CA ALA A 11 0.43 9.12 24.33
C ALA A 11 0.30 10.16 23.20
N PHE A 12 0.31 9.71 21.95
CA PHE A 12 0.14 10.57 20.77
C PHE A 12 -1.23 11.26 20.77
N ARG A 13 -2.31 10.49 20.95
CA ARG A 13 -3.68 11.03 20.99
C ARG A 13 -3.84 12.07 22.09
N ARG A 14 -3.41 11.77 23.31
CA ARG A 14 -3.50 12.71 24.43
C ARG A 14 -2.65 13.97 24.21
N PHE A 15 -1.48 13.81 23.61
CA PHE A 15 -0.62 14.95 23.27
C PHE A 15 -1.27 15.91 22.28
N VAL A 16 -1.89 15.37 21.21
CA VAL A 16 -2.49 16.17 20.12
C VAL A 16 -3.89 16.68 20.47
N LEU A 17 -4.72 15.86 21.14
CA LEU A 17 -6.15 16.13 21.37
C LEU A 17 -6.45 16.75 22.74
N GLU A 18 -5.77 16.30 23.80
CA GLU A 18 -6.14 16.63 25.19
C GLU A 18 -5.24 17.69 25.83
N ASN A 19 -4.29 18.25 25.09
CA ASN A 19 -3.29 19.16 25.62
C ASN A 19 -2.45 18.54 26.77
N ALA A 20 -2.38 17.21 26.86
CA ALA A 20 -1.62 16.50 27.89
C ALA A 20 -0.11 16.52 27.61
N PRO A 21 0.77 16.76 28.60
CA PRO A 21 2.21 16.65 28.42
C PRO A 21 2.59 15.21 28.07
N SER A 22 3.67 15.06 27.30
CA SER A 22 4.15 13.75 26.86
C SER A 22 5.69 13.76 26.78
N GLU A 23 6.35 14.14 27.87
CA GLU A 23 7.81 14.34 27.94
C GLU A 23 8.60 13.16 27.34
N GLN A 24 8.17 11.94 27.62
CA GLN A 24 8.82 10.73 27.14
C GLN A 24 8.66 10.49 25.62
N TYR A 25 7.54 10.92 25.03
CA TYR A 25 7.18 10.56 23.64
C TYR A 25 7.23 11.74 22.66
N ALA A 26 7.13 12.98 23.13
CA ALA A 26 7.00 14.17 22.30
C ALA A 26 8.17 14.34 21.31
N ALA A 27 9.38 13.96 21.71
CA ALA A 27 10.57 14.04 20.85
C ALA A 27 10.48 13.16 19.58
N TYR A 28 9.62 12.15 19.58
CA TYR A 28 9.44 11.23 18.44
C TYR A 28 8.43 11.76 17.42
N PHE A 29 7.53 12.66 17.83
CA PHE A 29 6.46 13.15 16.96
C PHE A 29 6.96 14.18 15.93
N GLY A 30 8.16 14.75 16.14
CA GLY A 30 8.87 15.59 15.18
C GLY A 30 8.39 17.04 15.08
N LEU A 31 7.22 17.37 15.64
CA LEU A 31 6.67 18.72 15.70
C LEU A 31 6.15 19.04 17.10
N CYS A 32 6.10 20.33 17.43
CA CYS A 32 5.41 20.77 18.63
C CYS A 32 3.89 20.54 18.48
N ARG A 33 3.16 20.57 19.60
CA ARG A 33 1.70 20.33 19.60
C ARG A 33 0.95 21.25 18.62
N THR A 34 1.28 22.54 18.62
CA THR A 34 0.60 23.53 17.77
C THR A 34 0.79 23.18 16.30
N ASP A 35 2.03 22.88 15.89
CA ASP A 35 2.34 22.52 14.50
C ASP A 35 1.75 21.17 14.11
N LEU A 36 1.70 20.19 15.02
CA LEU A 36 0.97 18.92 14.78
C LEU A 36 -0.50 19.17 14.50
N ARG A 37 -1.15 20.04 15.27
CA ARG A 37 -2.57 20.36 15.05
C ARG A 37 -2.76 21.06 13.71
N ASN A 38 -1.93 22.04 13.38
CA ASN A 38 -1.96 22.70 12.06
C ASN A 38 -1.74 21.69 10.92
N TRP A 39 -0.80 20.75 11.10
CA TRP A 39 -0.50 19.69 10.13
C TRP A 39 -1.69 18.76 9.86
N PHE A 40 -2.43 18.37 10.90
CA PHE A 40 -3.62 17.52 10.76
C PHE A 40 -4.85 18.30 10.27
N GLU A 41 -5.03 19.54 10.71
CA GLU A 41 -6.10 20.42 10.20
C GLU A 41 -6.00 20.64 8.70
N ALA A 42 -4.78 20.79 8.16
CA ALA A 42 -4.55 20.93 6.73
C ALA A 42 -4.98 19.69 5.90
N GLN A 43 -5.21 18.55 6.55
CA GLN A 43 -5.67 17.31 5.92
C GLN A 43 -7.19 17.11 6.06
N PHE A 44 -7.89 17.93 6.84
CA PHE A 44 -9.34 17.84 6.97
C PHE A 44 -10.01 18.18 5.65
N SER A 45 -10.79 17.24 5.14
CA SER A 45 -11.63 17.38 3.95
C SER A 45 -13.05 16.90 4.28
N ASN A 46 -14.06 17.19 3.45
CA ASN A 46 -15.39 16.60 3.56
C ASN A 46 -16.09 16.73 4.94
N GLY A 47 -15.91 17.87 5.63
CA GLY A 47 -16.55 18.12 6.93
C GLY A 47 -15.87 17.45 8.14
N LEU A 48 -14.66 16.92 7.97
CA LEU A 48 -13.84 16.50 9.10
C LEU A 48 -13.45 17.69 9.99
N SER A 49 -13.46 17.47 11.30
CA SER A 49 -13.10 18.47 12.31
C SER A 49 -12.62 17.78 13.58
N TRP A 50 -11.97 18.51 14.50
CA TRP A 50 -11.56 17.92 15.77
C TRP A 50 -12.71 17.34 16.59
N GLU A 51 -13.91 17.90 16.47
CA GLU A 51 -15.10 17.49 17.24
C GLU A 51 -15.60 16.10 16.83
N ASN A 52 -15.31 15.66 15.59
CA ASN A 52 -15.75 14.37 15.07
C ASN A 52 -14.62 13.32 15.01
N PHE A 53 -13.51 13.53 15.72
CA PHE A 53 -12.48 12.52 15.92
C PHE A 53 -13.05 11.24 16.56
N GLY A 54 -12.63 10.08 16.08
CA GLY A 54 -13.10 8.76 16.51
C GLY A 54 -14.48 8.37 15.95
N LYS A 55 -15.27 9.34 15.48
CA LYS A 55 -16.56 9.12 14.80
C LYS A 55 -16.43 9.13 13.29
N ALA A 56 -15.82 10.17 12.73
CA ALA A 56 -15.70 10.41 11.29
C ALA A 56 -14.27 10.24 10.77
N TRP A 57 -13.25 10.38 11.63
CA TRP A 57 -11.86 10.17 11.26
C TRP A 57 -10.99 9.74 12.44
N GLN A 58 -9.81 9.25 12.16
CA GLN A 58 -8.81 8.82 13.13
C GLN A 58 -7.38 9.06 12.62
N PHE A 59 -6.40 9.01 13.52
CA PHE A 59 -5.00 8.97 13.15
C PHE A 59 -4.62 7.60 12.60
N GLU A 60 -4.00 7.58 11.44
CA GLU A 60 -3.53 6.38 10.75
C GLU A 60 -2.06 6.54 10.36
N HIS A 61 -1.29 5.46 10.44
CA HIS A 61 0.08 5.48 9.92
C HIS A 61 0.05 5.25 8.40
N ILE A 62 0.82 6.04 7.65
CA ILE A 62 0.96 5.89 6.19
C ILE A 62 1.76 4.62 5.88
N ILE A 63 2.95 4.46 6.48
CA ILE A 63 3.65 3.17 6.53
C ILE A 63 3.25 2.47 7.84
N PRO A 64 2.67 1.25 7.78
CA PRO A 64 2.31 0.49 8.96
C PRO A 64 3.48 0.30 9.94
N VAL A 65 3.20 0.39 11.24
CA VAL A 65 4.16 0.17 12.34
C VAL A 65 4.92 -1.16 12.22
N THR A 66 4.32 -2.17 11.60
CA THR A 66 4.93 -3.51 11.37
C THR A 66 6.17 -3.47 10.49
N TRP A 67 6.39 -2.40 9.73
CA TRP A 67 7.54 -2.20 8.86
C TRP A 67 8.67 -1.40 9.51
N PHE A 68 8.55 -1.08 10.80
CA PHE A 68 9.57 -0.35 11.55
C PHE A 68 10.20 -1.25 12.60
N ASP A 69 11.51 -1.14 12.76
CA ASP A 69 12.22 -1.78 13.86
C ASP A 69 12.02 -0.96 15.14
N THR A 70 11.12 -1.41 16.01
CA THR A 70 10.83 -0.72 17.28
C THR A 70 11.95 -0.78 18.32
N THR A 71 13.03 -1.53 18.05
CA THR A 71 14.22 -1.56 18.91
C THR A 71 15.25 -0.49 18.52
N SER A 72 15.16 0.05 17.30
CA SER A 72 15.97 1.16 16.81
C SER A 72 15.28 2.50 17.12
N GLU A 73 15.98 3.38 17.84
CA GLU A 73 15.44 4.71 18.19
C GLU A 73 15.16 5.56 16.94
N GLU A 74 15.99 5.46 15.90
CA GLU A 74 15.82 6.17 14.64
C GLU A 74 14.54 5.70 13.91
N GLU A 75 14.35 4.39 13.81
CA GLU A 75 13.17 3.78 13.21
C GLU A 75 11.91 4.09 14.03
N LEU A 76 12.02 4.13 15.36
CA LEU A 76 10.92 4.50 16.23
C LEU A 76 10.52 5.98 16.07
N LYS A 77 11.51 6.88 15.91
CA LYS A 77 11.28 8.29 15.57
C LYS A 77 10.60 8.43 14.22
N ALA A 78 11.07 7.72 13.19
CA ALA A 78 10.45 7.73 11.87
C ALA A 78 9.02 7.16 11.90
N CYS A 79 8.78 6.10 12.65
CA CYS A 79 7.48 5.46 12.79
C CYS A 79 6.42 6.44 13.34
N TRP A 80 6.77 7.18 14.40
CA TRP A 80 5.86 8.07 15.12
C TRP A 80 5.94 9.54 14.69
N ASN A 81 6.76 9.83 13.69
CA ASN A 81 6.88 11.16 13.12
C ASN A 81 5.55 11.63 12.51
N TYR A 82 5.26 12.92 12.62
CA TYR A 82 4.10 13.55 12.00
C TYR A 82 3.95 13.26 10.50
N LEU A 83 5.05 13.08 9.76
CA LEU A 83 5.02 12.76 8.32
C LEU A 83 4.49 11.36 8.04
N ASN A 84 4.65 10.42 8.97
CA ASN A 84 4.16 9.06 8.82
C ASN A 84 2.74 8.88 9.39
N ILE A 85 2.11 9.95 9.91
CA ILE A 85 0.77 9.91 10.48
C ILE A 85 -0.13 10.83 9.67
N ARG A 86 -1.32 10.35 9.32
CA ARG A 86 -2.32 11.10 8.55
C ARG A 86 -3.69 11.11 9.22
N VAL A 87 -4.53 12.03 8.77
CA VAL A 87 -5.98 11.98 8.97
C VAL A 87 -6.55 10.92 8.03
N SER A 88 -7.36 10.01 8.58
CA SER A 88 -8.02 8.95 7.81
C SER A 88 -9.49 8.84 8.19
N PRO A 89 -10.44 8.90 7.23
CA PRO A 89 -11.85 8.67 7.50
C PRO A 89 -12.12 7.30 8.14
N THR A 90 -13.08 7.23 9.06
CA THR A 90 -13.44 5.97 9.75
C THR A 90 -14.28 5.03 8.90
N ASP A 91 -14.97 5.54 7.88
CA ASP A 91 -15.80 4.80 6.93
C ASP A 91 -15.03 4.28 5.70
N GLY A 92 -13.78 4.74 5.52
CA GLY A 92 -12.89 4.21 4.50
C GLY A 92 -12.49 2.75 4.77
N LEU A 93 -11.96 2.07 3.75
CA LEU A 93 -11.26 0.80 3.91
C LEU A 93 -10.05 1.03 4.83
N GLY A 94 -10.28 0.83 6.13
CA GLY A 94 -9.31 1.13 7.18
C GLY A 94 -8.05 0.27 7.06
N GLY A 95 -6.91 0.88 7.38
CA GLY A 95 -5.63 0.20 7.44
C GLY A 95 -5.11 -0.12 6.06
N SER A 96 -4.61 0.89 5.34
CA SER A 96 -3.79 0.65 4.15
C SER A 96 -2.49 -0.06 4.59
N SER A 97 -2.51 -1.38 4.72
CA SER A 97 -1.30 -2.21 4.61
C SER A 97 -0.69 -2.13 3.21
N ASP A 98 -1.35 -1.40 2.30
CA ASP A 98 -0.90 -1.15 0.95
C ASP A 98 0.31 -0.21 0.93
N LEU A 99 1.48 -0.80 0.71
CA LEU A 99 2.73 -0.08 0.49
C LEU A 99 2.69 0.75 -0.80
N LEU A 100 1.85 0.39 -1.78
CA LEU A 100 1.68 1.19 -3.00
C LEU A 100 1.03 2.54 -2.68
N PHE A 101 0.03 2.55 -1.79
CA PHE A 101 -0.54 3.80 -1.27
C PHE A 101 0.53 4.65 -0.59
N ALA A 102 1.33 4.06 0.32
CA ALA A 102 2.38 4.79 1.02
C ALA A 102 3.41 5.39 0.06
N LYS A 103 3.86 4.61 -0.94
CA LYS A 103 4.79 5.07 -1.99
C LYS A 103 4.23 6.29 -2.72
N LYS A 104 3.02 6.14 -3.29
CA LYS A 104 2.35 7.20 -4.04
C LYS A 104 2.12 8.45 -3.20
N TYR A 105 1.73 8.29 -1.93
CA TYR A 105 1.51 9.39 -1.02
C TYR A 105 2.77 10.23 -0.83
N PHE A 106 3.90 9.61 -0.50
CA PHE A 106 5.14 10.37 -0.26
C PHE A 106 5.76 10.90 -1.56
N GLU A 107 5.67 10.17 -2.66
CA GLU A 107 6.09 10.65 -3.99
C GLU A 107 5.29 11.89 -4.40
N GLU A 108 3.96 11.86 -4.30
CA GLU A 108 3.11 12.98 -4.69
C GLU A 108 3.38 14.23 -3.84
N VAL A 109 3.56 14.08 -2.52
CA VAL A 109 3.94 15.20 -1.65
C VAL A 109 5.31 15.73 -2.04
N TYR A 110 6.30 14.87 -2.29
CA TYR A 110 7.64 15.29 -2.70
C TYR A 110 7.63 16.02 -4.05
N GLU A 111 6.97 15.46 -5.06
CA GLU A 111 6.90 16.02 -6.41
C GLU A 111 6.24 17.40 -6.41
N LYS A 112 5.19 17.60 -5.61
CA LYS A 112 4.44 18.85 -5.56
C LYS A 112 5.08 19.94 -4.70
N THR A 113 5.91 19.57 -3.71
CA THR A 113 6.42 20.51 -2.70
C THR A 113 7.94 20.58 -2.59
N ALA A 114 8.67 19.66 -3.22
CA ALA A 114 10.09 19.41 -3.03
C ALA A 114 10.49 19.16 -1.56
N PHE A 115 9.54 18.79 -0.69
CA PHE A 115 9.78 18.60 0.73
C PHE A 115 10.61 17.35 1.00
N ARG A 116 11.90 17.55 1.27
CA ARG A 116 12.90 16.48 1.40
C ARG A 116 12.62 15.46 2.52
N GLY A 117 11.77 15.79 3.50
CA GLY A 117 11.37 14.85 4.55
C GLY A 117 10.73 13.56 4.01
N CYS A 118 10.12 13.62 2.82
CA CYS A 118 9.53 12.45 2.15
C CYS A 118 10.57 11.44 1.65
N ILE A 119 11.83 11.86 1.38
CA ILE A 119 12.85 11.01 0.75
C ILE A 119 13.14 9.76 1.58
N TYR A 120 13.19 9.89 2.91
CA TYR A 120 13.41 8.74 3.80
C TYR A 120 12.29 7.70 3.63
N TYR A 121 11.03 8.15 3.64
CA TYR A 121 9.87 7.25 3.55
C TYR A 121 9.75 6.59 2.17
N ILE A 122 10.04 7.32 1.09
CA ILE A 122 10.10 6.76 -0.27
C ILE A 122 11.10 5.61 -0.31
N LYS A 123 12.34 5.85 0.12
CA LYS A 123 13.40 4.83 0.15
C LYS A 123 13.04 3.63 1.02
N LYS A 124 12.42 3.88 2.18
CA LYS A 124 11.98 2.83 3.09
C LYS A 124 10.94 1.93 2.41
N VAL A 125 9.91 2.51 1.81
CA VAL A 125 8.87 1.75 1.10
C VAL A 125 9.46 0.96 -0.08
N GLU A 126 10.37 1.56 -0.84
CA GLU A 126 11.08 0.86 -1.93
C GLU A 126 11.89 -0.34 -1.43
N SER A 127 12.64 -0.19 -0.32
CA SER A 127 13.38 -1.31 0.30
C SER A 127 12.43 -2.43 0.68
N ILE A 128 11.33 -2.10 1.36
CA ILE A 128 10.34 -3.07 1.82
C ILE A 128 9.69 -3.82 0.64
N ILE A 129 9.36 -3.12 -0.45
CA ILE A 129 8.78 -3.73 -1.65
C ILE A 129 9.80 -4.65 -2.32
N ASN A 130 11.05 -4.22 -2.44
CA ASN A 130 12.12 -5.01 -3.05
C ASN A 130 12.46 -6.27 -2.23
N GLU A 131 12.47 -6.17 -0.90
CA GLU A 131 12.70 -7.31 0.00
C GLU A 131 11.57 -8.35 -0.04
N GLN A 132 10.32 -7.91 -0.23
CA GLN A 132 9.18 -8.80 -0.38
C GLN A 132 9.01 -9.37 -1.78
N PHE A 133 9.69 -8.79 -2.78
CA PHE A 133 9.57 -9.25 -4.15
C PHE A 133 10.26 -10.61 -4.32
N VAL A 134 9.47 -11.61 -4.68
CA VAL A 134 9.96 -12.93 -5.08
C VAL A 134 9.72 -13.07 -6.57
N SER A 135 10.81 -13.18 -7.34
CA SER A 135 10.70 -13.46 -8.78
C SER A 135 9.99 -14.79 -9.00
N PRO A 136 9.08 -14.88 -9.98
CA PRO A 136 8.58 -16.17 -10.43
C PRO A 136 9.73 -17.09 -10.87
N PRO A 137 9.57 -18.42 -10.73
CA PRO A 137 10.63 -19.36 -11.04
C PRO A 137 10.85 -19.48 -12.55
N SER A 138 12.08 -19.79 -12.97
CA SER A 138 12.47 -19.77 -14.39
C SER A 138 11.65 -20.71 -15.27
N ASN A 139 11.28 -21.87 -14.75
CA ASN A 139 10.45 -22.87 -15.44
C ASN A 139 9.06 -22.33 -15.84
N LEU A 140 8.52 -21.35 -15.11
CA LEU A 140 7.28 -20.69 -15.52
C LEU A 140 7.51 -19.86 -16.79
N PHE A 141 8.61 -19.11 -16.86
CA PHE A 141 8.94 -18.31 -18.03
C PHE A 141 9.18 -19.21 -19.25
N ASP A 142 9.91 -20.31 -19.08
CA ASP A 142 10.16 -21.28 -20.15
C ASP A 142 8.85 -21.91 -20.65
N PHE A 143 7.95 -22.28 -19.73
CA PHE A 143 6.63 -22.81 -20.07
C PHE A 143 5.81 -21.81 -20.88
N ILE A 144 5.74 -20.54 -20.45
CA ILE A 144 4.99 -19.49 -21.16
C ILE A 144 5.59 -19.25 -22.53
N GLN A 145 6.91 -19.10 -22.64
CA GLN A 145 7.59 -18.87 -23.93
C GLN A 145 7.36 -20.02 -24.91
N THR A 146 7.45 -21.26 -24.43
CA THR A 146 7.23 -22.46 -25.26
C THR A 146 5.78 -22.56 -25.76
N ASN A 147 4.82 -22.12 -24.94
CA ASN A 147 3.39 -22.28 -25.21
C ASN A 147 2.67 -20.97 -25.60
N GLN A 148 3.42 -19.90 -25.89
CA GLN A 148 2.87 -18.54 -26.01
C GLN A 148 1.70 -18.43 -27.00
N LEU A 149 1.88 -18.94 -28.23
CA LEU A 149 0.84 -18.90 -29.26
C LEU A 149 -0.46 -19.62 -28.83
N ALA A 150 -0.32 -20.74 -28.12
CA ALA A 150 -1.47 -21.48 -27.61
C ALA A 150 -2.16 -20.73 -26.46
N LEU A 151 -1.38 -20.26 -25.48
CA LEU A 151 -1.87 -19.52 -24.32
C LEU A 151 -2.59 -18.23 -24.72
N ASP A 152 -2.06 -17.48 -25.68
CA ASP A 152 -2.67 -16.24 -26.18
C ASP A 152 -3.99 -16.49 -26.92
N ALA A 153 -4.12 -17.66 -27.56
CA ALA A 153 -5.31 -18.01 -28.33
C ALA A 153 -6.47 -18.53 -27.48
N ILE A 154 -6.20 -19.29 -26.40
CA ILE A 154 -7.23 -19.96 -25.59
C ILE A 154 -8.34 -19.01 -25.10
N PRO A 155 -8.06 -17.78 -24.60
CA PRO A 155 -9.11 -16.84 -24.19
C PRO A 155 -10.11 -16.46 -25.29
N SER A 156 -9.73 -16.66 -26.57
CA SER A 156 -10.59 -16.41 -27.74
C SER A 156 -11.38 -17.63 -28.19
N PHE A 157 -11.28 -18.77 -27.50
CA PHE A 157 -12.03 -19.97 -27.87
C PHE A 157 -13.52 -19.75 -27.59
N SER A 158 -14.35 -20.07 -28.59
CA SER A 158 -15.78 -20.24 -28.39
C SER A 158 -16.07 -21.41 -27.46
N HIS A 159 -17.31 -21.53 -26.98
CA HIS A 159 -17.71 -22.65 -26.13
C HIS A 159 -17.40 -24.01 -26.78
N GLN A 160 -17.69 -24.17 -28.08
CA GLN A 160 -17.42 -25.41 -28.81
C GLN A 160 -15.93 -25.69 -28.94
N GLU A 161 -15.12 -24.69 -29.30
CA GLU A 161 -13.66 -24.82 -29.40
C GLU A 161 -13.01 -25.14 -28.05
N TYR A 162 -13.57 -24.61 -26.96
CA TYR A 162 -13.09 -24.92 -25.61
C TYR A 162 -13.46 -26.36 -25.21
N GLN A 163 -14.64 -26.87 -25.57
CA GLN A 163 -14.98 -28.29 -25.37
C GLN A 163 -14.00 -29.19 -26.14
N GLN A 164 -13.74 -28.88 -27.41
CA GLN A 164 -12.76 -29.60 -28.21
C GLN A 164 -11.35 -29.52 -27.60
N TYR A 165 -10.96 -28.37 -27.05
CA TYR A 165 -9.67 -28.23 -26.36
C TYR A 165 -9.57 -29.19 -25.16
N LEU A 166 -10.64 -29.31 -24.36
CA LEU A 166 -10.68 -30.24 -23.24
C LEU A 166 -10.62 -31.71 -23.70
N GLU A 167 -11.29 -32.05 -24.80
CA GLU A 167 -11.28 -33.41 -25.35
C GLU A 167 -9.94 -33.80 -25.98
N THR A 168 -9.29 -32.85 -26.67
CA THR A 168 -8.05 -33.10 -27.42
C THR A 168 -6.78 -32.79 -26.65
N GLU A 169 -6.91 -32.11 -25.50
CA GLU A 169 -5.81 -31.60 -24.68
C GLU A 169 -4.78 -30.79 -25.50
N SER A 170 -5.21 -30.20 -26.62
CA SER A 170 -4.32 -29.58 -27.61
C SER A 170 -4.94 -28.34 -28.22
N ALA A 171 -4.54 -27.17 -27.73
CA ALA A 171 -4.92 -25.89 -28.31
C ALA A 171 -4.46 -25.77 -29.78
N LYS A 172 -3.36 -26.43 -30.13
CA LYS A 172 -2.86 -26.51 -31.52
C LYS A 172 -3.86 -27.20 -32.45
N SER A 173 -4.54 -28.24 -31.97
CA SER A 173 -5.55 -28.96 -32.76
C SER A 173 -6.73 -28.04 -33.09
N VAL A 174 -7.26 -27.35 -32.07
CA VAL A 174 -8.35 -26.38 -32.22
C VAL A 174 -7.97 -25.24 -33.17
N LEU A 175 -6.75 -24.70 -33.01
CA LEU A 175 -6.24 -23.64 -33.89
C LEU A 175 -6.09 -24.09 -35.35
N THR A 176 -5.63 -25.32 -35.57
CA THR A 176 -5.49 -25.89 -36.92
C THR A 176 -6.86 -26.04 -37.59
N GLU A 177 -7.85 -26.55 -36.87
CA GLU A 177 -9.22 -26.67 -37.39
C GLU A 177 -9.82 -25.29 -37.70
N ARG A 178 -9.64 -24.32 -36.81
CA ARG A 178 -10.05 -22.94 -37.02
C ARG A 178 -9.46 -22.34 -38.30
N GLU A 179 -8.18 -22.59 -38.59
CA GLU A 179 -7.55 -22.15 -39.84
C GLU A 179 -8.09 -22.86 -41.07
N ILE A 180 -8.40 -24.15 -40.97
CA ILE A 180 -9.01 -24.93 -42.06
C ILE A 180 -10.40 -24.36 -42.36
N LEU A 181 -11.25 -24.18 -41.34
CA LEU A 181 -12.59 -23.61 -41.51
C LEU A 181 -12.55 -22.21 -42.11
N LYS A 182 -11.58 -21.36 -41.73
CA LYS A 182 -11.40 -20.04 -42.35
C LYS A 182 -10.97 -20.08 -43.83
N LYS A 183 -10.31 -21.14 -44.28
CA LYS A 183 -9.83 -21.28 -45.67
C LYS A 183 -10.88 -21.91 -46.60
N PHE A 184 -11.81 -22.67 -46.04
CA PHE A 184 -12.74 -23.51 -46.81
C PHE A 184 -14.24 -23.25 -46.51
N GLY A 185 -14.57 -22.40 -45.55
CA GLY A 185 -15.91 -21.88 -45.29
C GLY A 185 -16.03 -20.42 -45.71
#